data_AF-A0A7S4AHR9-F1
#
_entry.id   AF-A0A7S4AHR9-F1
#
_cell.length_a   1.000
_cell.length_b   1.000
_cell.length_c   1.000
_cell.angle_alpha   90.00
_cell.angle_beta   90.00
_cell.angle_gamma   90.00
#
_symmetry.space_group_name_H-M   'P 1'
#
loop_
_entity.id
_entity.type
_entity.pdbx_description
1 polymer ?
#
loop_
_entity_poly.entity_id
_entity_poly.type
_entity_poly.pdbx_seq_one_letter_code
_entity_poly.pdbx_strand_id
1 'polypeptide(L)'
;YSNIYSNSNSNGLVILVADCVLPKLYPIAPLVQAIDDCFRLYDDHHHDPQQQKASSSSSSSSYGLPASPSIAILSYEHRYYPDYDPRIEFRRLASERCLDVVAVPRDEMDPVYSLEDVELWIVRRAAPRRQP
;
A
#
# COMPACT_ATOMS: atom_id res chain seq x y z
N TYR A 1 4.26 -20.39 4.03
CA TYR A 1 5.57 -19.76 3.77
C TYR A 1 6.18 -20.29 2.48
N SER A 2 5.85 -19.72 1.33
CA SER A 2 6.51 -20.08 0.07
C SER A 2 6.19 -19.10 -1.05
N ASN A 3 7.26 -18.64 -1.73
CA ASN A 3 7.33 -17.83 -2.95
C ASN A 3 7.16 -16.30 -2.84
N ILE A 4 8.17 -15.63 -2.29
CA ILE A 4 8.40 -14.18 -2.55
C ILE A 4 9.74 -13.92 -3.26
N TYR A 5 10.49 -14.95 -3.68
CA TYR A 5 11.75 -14.79 -4.42
C TYR A 5 11.60 -15.26 -5.86
N SER A 6 10.81 -14.54 -6.66
CA SER A 6 10.94 -14.60 -8.12
C SER A 6 11.58 -13.30 -8.59
N ASN A 7 12.90 -13.42 -8.80
CA ASN A 7 13.83 -12.46 -9.37
C ASN A 7 13.28 -11.85 -10.67
N SER A 8 12.69 -10.66 -10.57
CA SER A 8 12.35 -9.77 -11.69
C SER A 8 12.60 -8.35 -11.18
N ASN A 9 13.42 -7.58 -11.89
CA ASN A 9 13.97 -6.28 -11.46
C ASN A 9 12.93 -5.13 -11.47
N SER A 10 11.66 -5.45 -11.23
CA SER A 10 10.60 -4.49 -10.96
C SER A 10 10.53 -4.29 -9.45
N ASN A 11 11.37 -3.41 -8.93
CA ASN A 11 11.27 -3.02 -7.53
C ASN A 11 9.86 -2.48 -7.30
N GLY A 12 9.14 -3.00 -6.31
CA GLY A 12 7.93 -2.36 -5.80
C GLY A 12 8.29 -1.54 -4.58
N LEU A 13 7.59 -0.44 -4.34
CA LEU A 13 7.73 0.26 -3.06
C LEU A 13 6.95 -0.50 -1.99
N VAL A 14 7.65 -0.94 -0.94
CA VAL A 14 7.01 -1.47 0.27
C VAL A 14 7.27 -0.49 1.41
N ILE A 15 6.20 0.13 1.91
CA ILE A 15 6.24 0.99 3.09
C ILE A 15 5.77 0.17 4.29
N LEU A 16 6.61 0.03 5.30
CA LEU A 16 6.24 -0.61 6.56
C LEU A 16 5.99 0.49 7.60
N VAL A 17 4.74 0.60 8.05
CA VAL A 17 4.36 1.51 9.13
C VAL A 17 4.20 0.68 10.39
N ALA A 18 5.26 0.68 11.21
CA ALA A 18 5.34 -0.14 12.42
C ALA A 18 4.71 0.51 13.67
N ASP A 19 4.21 1.73 13.55
CA ASP A 19 3.61 2.42 14.69
C ASP A 19 2.10 2.11 14.76
N CYS A 20 1.64 1.70 15.94
CA CYS A 20 0.21 1.55 16.18
C CYS A 20 -0.43 2.92 16.00
N VAL A 21 -1.35 3.05 15.05
CA VAL A 21 -2.13 4.28 14.88
C VAL A 21 -2.97 4.47 16.14
N LEU A 22 -2.45 5.25 17.08
CA LEU A 22 -3.13 5.72 18.28
C LEU A 22 -3.67 7.11 17.96
N PRO A 23 -4.98 7.28 17.74
CA PRO A 23 -5.58 8.54 17.26
C PRO A 23 -5.31 9.78 18.11
N LYS A 24 -4.98 9.59 19.39
CA LYS A 24 -4.60 10.68 20.30
C LYS A 24 -3.12 11.08 20.19
N LEU A 25 -2.28 10.24 19.58
CA LEU A 25 -0.82 10.43 19.47
C LEU A 25 -0.35 10.61 18.03
N TYR A 26 -1.09 10.11 17.04
CA TYR A 26 -0.79 10.26 15.62
C TYR A 26 -1.97 10.87 14.85
N PRO A 27 -1.79 12.01 14.18
CA PRO A 27 -2.84 12.57 13.35
C PRO A 27 -2.99 11.68 12.09
N ILE A 28 -4.17 11.06 11.95
CA ILE A 28 -4.46 10.10 10.88
C ILE A 28 -4.35 10.73 9.49
N ALA A 29 -4.81 11.97 9.32
CA ALA A 29 -4.79 12.67 8.03
C ALA A 29 -3.36 12.89 7.49
N PRO A 30 -2.39 13.41 8.27
CA PRO A 30 -0.99 13.45 7.87
C PRO A 30 -0.39 12.09 7.50
N LEU A 31 -0.73 11.01 8.22
CA LEU A 31 -0.25 9.67 7.87
C LEU A 31 -0.76 9.22 6.50
N VAL A 32 -2.06 9.36 6.26
CA VAL A 32 -2.67 9.02 4.96
C VAL A 32 -2.09 9.87 3.83
N GLN A 33 -1.83 11.15 4.08
CA GLN A 33 -1.17 12.03 3.12
C GLN A 33 0.25 11.55 2.79
N ALA A 34 1.04 11.21 3.81
CA ALA A 34 2.41 10.74 3.62
C ALA A 34 2.45 9.45 2.79
N ILE A 35 1.51 8.52 3.00
CA ILE A 35 1.41 7.29 2.20
C ILE A 35 1.16 7.62 0.71
N ASP A 36 0.21 8.51 0.43
CA ASP A 36 -0.06 8.93 -0.96
C ASP A 36 1.14 9.62 -1.60
N ASP A 37 1.78 10.55 -0.88
CA ASP A 37 2.97 11.27 -1.36
C ASP A 37 4.11 10.29 -1.68
N CYS A 38 4.37 9.31 -0.81
CA CYS A 38 5.38 8.29 -1.06
C CYS A 38 5.05 7.45 -2.30
N PHE A 39 3.80 7.05 -2.49
CA PHE A 39 3.40 6.36 -3.71
C PHE A 39 3.58 7.24 -4.94
N ARG A 40 3.23 8.53 -4.88
CA ARG A 40 3.33 9.45 -6.02
C ARG A 40 4.78 9.67 -6.42
N LEU A 41 5.64 9.95 -5.44
CA LEU A 41 7.07 10.13 -5.64
C LEU A 41 7.70 8.89 -6.29
N TYR A 42 7.31 7.69 -5.84
CA TYR A 42 7.80 6.45 -6.43
C TYR A 42 7.34 6.26 -7.87
N ASP A 43 6.04 6.46 -8.13
CA ASP A 43 5.47 6.32 -9.46
C ASP A 43 6.08 7.32 -10.44
N ASP A 44 6.31 8.57 -10.01
CA ASP A 44 6.94 9.64 -10.79
C ASP A 44 8.41 9.32 -11.13
N HIS A 45 9.19 8.80 -10.18
CA HIS A 45 10.58 8.38 -10.42
C HIS A 45 10.70 7.17 -11.34
N HIS A 46 9.68 6.30 -11.37
CA HIS A 46 9.63 5.15 -12.26
C HIS A 46 8.89 5.41 -13.58
N HIS A 47 8.29 6.59 -13.76
CA HIS A 47 7.83 7.14 -15.03
C HIS A 47 8.93 7.99 -15.69
N ASP A 48 10.08 7.40 -16.03
CA ASP A 48 11.06 8.06 -16.91
C ASP A 48 10.70 7.80 -18.39
N PRO A 49 10.18 8.79 -19.14
CA PRO A 49 9.89 8.65 -20.56
C PRO A 49 11.15 8.44 -21.43
N GLN A 50 12.37 8.59 -20.90
CA GLN A 50 13.61 8.37 -21.66
C GLN A 50 14.02 6.89 -21.78
N GLN A 51 13.49 5.98 -20.96
CA GLN A 51 13.77 4.54 -21.11
C GLN A 51 13.04 3.88 -22.29
N GLN A 52 12.05 4.54 -22.90
CA GLN A 52 11.33 3.99 -24.07
C GLN A 52 12.00 4.27 -25.42
N LYS A 53 13.06 5.11 -25.49
CA LYS A 53 13.70 5.48 -26.77
C LYS A 53 15.02 4.76 -27.09
N ALA A 54 15.58 3.96 -26.18
CA ALA A 54 16.86 3.27 -26.39
C ALA A 54 16.72 1.77 -26.78
N SER A 55 15.51 1.23 -26.87
CA SER A 55 15.26 -0.20 -27.11
C SER A 55 14.79 -0.56 -28.52
N SER A 56 14.84 0.37 -29.49
CA SER A 56 14.42 0.12 -30.88
C SER A 56 15.43 -0.68 -31.73
N SER A 57 16.41 -1.37 -31.13
CA SER A 57 17.31 -2.27 -31.85
C SER A 57 17.81 -3.46 -31.04
N SER A 58 16.91 -4.26 -30.46
CA SER A 58 17.15 -5.70 -30.30
C SER A 58 15.85 -6.46 -30.04
N SER A 59 15.51 -7.31 -31.00
CA SER A 59 14.39 -8.23 -30.98
C SER A 59 14.60 -9.35 -29.96
N SER A 60 14.20 -9.08 -28.72
CA SER A 60 13.95 -10.10 -27.70
C SER A 60 12.67 -9.72 -26.99
N SER A 61 11.59 -10.45 -27.25
CA SER A 61 10.27 -10.25 -26.68
C SER A 61 10.27 -10.54 -25.18
N SER A 62 10.82 -9.62 -24.37
CA SER A 62 10.50 -9.58 -22.95
C SER A 62 9.09 -9.02 -22.84
N TYR A 63 8.11 -9.90 -22.64
CA TYR A 63 6.81 -9.49 -22.12
C TYR A 63 7.07 -8.56 -20.94
N GLY A 64 6.76 -7.27 -21.11
CA GLY A 64 6.95 -6.28 -20.07
C GLY A 64 6.07 -6.68 -18.90
N LEU A 65 6.65 -7.36 -17.91
CA LEU A 65 5.94 -7.67 -16.69
C LEU A 65 5.49 -6.34 -16.08
N PRO A 66 4.23 -6.24 -15.63
CA PRO A 66 3.75 -5.02 -15.00
C PRO A 66 4.67 -4.68 -13.83
N ALA A 67 5.00 -3.40 -13.69
CA ALA A 67 5.77 -2.91 -12.55
C ALA A 67 5.10 -3.40 -11.24
N SER A 68 5.92 -3.85 -10.29
CA SER A 68 5.44 -4.33 -9.01
C SER A 68 4.69 -3.18 -8.31
N PRO A 69 3.47 -3.42 -7.78
CA PRO A 69 2.66 -2.35 -7.21
C PRO A 69 3.28 -1.82 -5.92
N SER A 70 3.15 -0.52 -5.70
CA SER A 70 3.45 0.12 -4.42
C SER A 70 2.40 -0.29 -3.39
N ILE A 71 2.86 -0.73 -2.22
CA ILE A 71 2.01 -1.11 -1.09
C ILE A 71 2.52 -0.50 0.22
N ALA A 72 1.59 -0.19 1.12
CA ALA A 72 1.90 0.14 2.50
C ALA A 72 1.22 -0.88 3.41
N ILE A 73 1.96 -1.41 4.38
CA ILE A 73 1.44 -2.34 5.38
C ILE A 73 1.44 -1.62 6.72
N LEU A 74 0.29 -1.62 7.40
CA LEU A 74 0.10 -0.96 8.69
C LEU A 74 -0.48 -1.94 9.71
N SER A 75 -0.09 -1.80 10.96
CA SER A 75 -0.79 -2.38 12.10
C SER A 75 -1.72 -1.35 12.75
N TYR A 76 -2.99 -1.70 12.92
CA TYR A 76 -3.99 -0.88 13.58
C TYR A 76 -4.49 -1.57 14.85
N GLU A 77 -4.26 -0.96 16.01
CA GLU A 77 -4.85 -1.40 17.27
C GLU A 77 -6.21 -0.71 17.48
N HIS A 78 -7.25 -1.51 17.67
CA HIS A 78 -8.59 -1.04 17.90
C HIS A 78 -8.71 -0.48 19.31
N ARG A 79 -8.81 0.85 19.39
CA ARG A 79 -9.08 1.58 20.61
C ARG A 79 -10.49 2.18 20.53
N TYR A 80 -11.23 2.06 21.63
CA TYR A 80 -12.58 2.62 21.72
C TYR A 80 -12.53 4.13 21.94
N TYR A 81 -13.26 4.87 21.09
CA TYR A 81 -13.60 6.27 21.32
C TYR A 81 -15.12 6.43 21.12
N PRO A 82 -15.83 7.13 22.02
CA PRO A 82 -17.30 7.20 21.96
C PRO A 82 -17.87 7.82 20.67
N ASP A 83 -17.21 8.87 20.17
CA ASP A 83 -17.74 9.71 19.09
C ASP A 83 -16.85 9.69 17.83
N TYR A 84 -15.88 8.77 17.77
CA TYR A 84 -14.88 8.73 16.72
C TYR A 84 -14.45 7.30 16.44
N ASP A 85 -14.51 6.88 15.18
CA ASP A 85 -13.95 5.60 14.76
C ASP A 85 -12.72 5.88 13.86
N PRO A 86 -11.50 5.64 14.37
CA PRO A 86 -10.26 5.85 13.62
C PRO A 86 -10.18 5.04 12.34
N ARG A 87 -10.75 3.84 12.35
CA ARG A 87 -10.75 2.90 11.24
C ARG A 87 -11.69 3.39 10.14
N ILE A 88 -12.85 3.93 10.51
CA ILE A 88 -13.74 4.60 9.54
C ILE A 88 -13.05 5.84 8.96
N GLU A 89 -12.44 6.68 9.81
CA GLU A 89 -11.81 7.92 9.38
C GLU A 89 -10.60 7.68 8.46
N PHE A 90 -9.74 6.72 8.79
CA PHE A 90 -8.60 6.33 7.94
C PHE A 90 -9.10 5.91 6.56
N ARG A 91 -10.12 5.04 6.49
CA ARG A 91 -10.68 4.58 5.21
C ARG A 91 -11.30 5.71 4.40
N ARG A 92 -12.00 6.64 5.05
CA ARG A 92 -12.56 7.84 4.40
C ARG A 92 -11.43 8.65 3.75
N LEU A 93 -10.41 9.03 4.52
CA LEU A 93 -9.27 9.81 4.05
C LEU A 93 -8.46 9.12 2.95
N ALA A 94 -8.32 7.80 3.04
CA ALA A 94 -7.66 6.97 2.03
C ALA A 94 -8.46 6.97 0.72
N SER A 95 -9.78 6.78 0.80
CA SER A 95 -10.66 6.77 -0.38
C SER A 95 -10.67 8.10 -1.12
N GLU A 96 -10.58 9.23 -0.40
CA GLU A 96 -10.45 10.57 -0.98
C GLU A 96 -9.18 10.77 -1.81
N ARG A 97 -8.17 9.92 -1.60
CA ARG A 97 -6.88 9.91 -2.31
C ARG A 97 -6.75 8.73 -3.27
N CYS A 98 -7.85 8.08 -3.62
CA CYS A 98 -7.84 6.90 -4.48
C CYS A 98 -6.94 5.78 -3.93
N LEU A 99 -6.92 5.61 -2.60
CA LEU A 99 -6.26 4.49 -1.93
C LEU A 99 -7.30 3.48 -1.46
N ASP A 100 -7.07 2.21 -1.76
CA ASP A 100 -7.83 1.09 -1.22
C ASP A 100 -7.14 0.57 0.04
N VAL A 101 -7.94 0.27 1.06
CA VAL A 101 -7.48 -0.31 2.33
C VAL A 101 -8.14 -1.67 2.51
N VAL A 102 -7.34 -2.72 2.57
CA VAL A 102 -7.80 -4.10 2.76
C VAL A 102 -7.24 -4.63 4.08
N ALA A 103 -8.11 -5.15 4.94
CA ALA A 103 -7.66 -5.86 6.13
C ALA A 103 -7.19 -7.26 5.77
N VAL A 104 -6.04 -7.66 6.29
CA VAL A 104 -5.53 -9.03 6.18
C VAL A 104 -6.40 -9.94 7.05
N PRO A 105 -6.95 -11.03 6.51
CA PRO A 105 -7.70 -12.01 7.28
C PRO A 105 -6.88 -12.56 8.45
N ARG A 106 -7.51 -12.79 9.60
CA ARG A 106 -6.81 -13.22 10.83
C ARG A 106 -6.14 -14.60 10.68
N ASP A 107 -6.70 -15.47 9.86
CA ASP A 107 -6.15 -16.79 9.52
C ASP A 107 -4.94 -16.73 8.59
N GLU A 108 -4.68 -15.59 7.95
CA GLU A 108 -3.45 -15.30 7.19
C GLU A 108 -2.36 -14.65 8.06
N MET A 109 -2.68 -14.24 9.29
CA MET A 109 -1.74 -13.63 10.23
C MET A 109 -0.92 -14.70 10.98
N ASP A 110 0.19 -14.28 11.58
CA ASP A 110 0.99 -15.17 12.43
C ASP A 110 0.17 -15.66 13.64
N PRO A 111 0.09 -16.98 13.89
CA PRO A 111 -0.76 -17.53 14.95
C PRO A 111 -0.24 -17.21 16.36
N VAL A 112 1.03 -16.85 16.52
CA VAL A 112 1.65 -16.48 17.80
C VAL A 112 1.65 -14.96 17.98
N TYR A 113 1.93 -14.22 16.92
CA TYR A 113 2.03 -12.75 16.93
C TYR A 113 0.77 -12.07 16.34
N SER A 114 -0.42 -12.53 16.74
CA SER A 114 -1.70 -11.90 16.42
C SER A 114 -2.51 -11.60 17.69
N LEU A 115 -3.05 -10.39 17.77
CA LEU A 115 -3.92 -9.95 18.86
C LEU A 115 -5.32 -9.71 18.32
N GLU A 116 -6.35 -9.89 19.15
CA GLU A 116 -7.76 -9.80 18.71
C GLU A 116 -8.17 -8.38 18.31
N ASP A 117 -7.53 -7.41 18.93
CA ASP A 117 -7.73 -5.99 18.74
C ASP A 117 -6.75 -5.39 17.73
N VAL A 118 -5.88 -6.18 17.09
CA VAL A 118 -4.94 -5.69 16.08
C VAL A 118 -5.33 -6.19 14.70
N GLU A 119 -5.61 -5.25 13.79
CA GLU A 119 -5.76 -5.51 12.35
C GLU A 119 -4.44 -5.21 11.63
N LEU A 120 -4.09 -6.02 10.63
CA LEU A 120 -3.10 -5.63 9.61
C LEU A 120 -3.83 -5.09 8.39
N TRP A 121 -3.41 -3.95 7.88
CA TRP A 121 -3.97 -3.32 6.69
C TRP A 121 -2.95 -3.26 5.57
N ILE A 122 -3.39 -3.64 4.37
CA ILE A 122 -2.69 -3.40 3.12
C ILE A 122 -3.35 -2.20 2.46
N VAL A 123 -2.56 -1.16 2.22
CA VAL A 123 -2.97 0.05 1.50
C VAL A 123 -2.27 0.06 0.14
N ARG A 124 -3.04 0.33 -0.90
CA ARG A 124 -2.56 0.39 -2.29
C ARG A 124 -3.33 1.44 -3.07
N ARG A 125 -2.82 1.84 -4.23
CA ARG A 125 -3.63 2.63 -5.16
C ARG A 125 -4.84 1.83 -5.62
N ALA A 126 -6.00 2.47 -5.61
CA ALA A 126 -7.21 1.95 -6.23
C ALA A 126 -6.98 1.81 -7.74
N ALA A 127 -7.40 0.69 -8.31
CA ALA A 127 -7.42 0.56 -9.76
C ALA A 127 -8.36 1.64 -10.34
N PRO A 128 -8.04 2.24 -11.49
CA PRO A 128 -8.95 3.17 -12.14
C PRO A 128 -10.30 2.47 -12.33
N ARG A 129 -11.36 3.02 -11.70
CA ARG A 129 -12.71 2.48 -11.85
C ARG A 129 -13.06 2.50 -13.33
N ARG A 130 -13.25 1.32 -13.94
CA ARG A 130 -13.89 1.24 -15.25
C ARG A 130 -15.30 1.80 -15.07
N GLN A 131 -15.57 2.94 -15.70
CA GLN A 131 -16.94 3.45 -15.80
C GLN A 131 -17.78 2.37 -16.53
N PRO A 132 -19.03 2.12 -16.07
CA PRO A 132 -19.92 1.14 -16.68
C PRO A 132 -20.28 1.50 -18.13
#